data_AF-I9T9X8-F1
#
_entry.id   AF-I9T9X8-F1
#
_cell.length_a   1.000
_cell.length_b   1.000
_cell.length_c   1.000
_cell.angle_alpha   90.00
_cell.angle_beta   90.00
_cell.angle_gamma   90.00
#
_symmetry.space_group_name_H-M   'P 1'
#
loop_
_entity.id
_entity.type
_entity.pdbx_description
1 polymer ?
#
loop_
_entity_poly.entity_id
_entity_poly.type
_entity_poly.pdbx_seq_one_letter_code
_entity_poly.pdbx_strand_id
1 'polypeptide(L)' 'MVFNHDYILTYAKNIEKLHDFTLERTSEMNARYKNLDNDERGVWKSSDLSVGPAVERNIYPIFNPYTNWTGC' A
#
# COMPACT_ATOMS: atom_id res chain seq x y z
N MET A 1 -5.38 -22.15 -29.80
CA MET A 1 -4.99 -21.74 -28.43
C MET A 1 -3.73 -20.91 -28.56
N VAL A 2 -3.81 -19.59 -28.37
CA VAL A 2 -2.66 -18.68 -28.54
C VAL A 2 -2.20 -18.27 -27.15
N PHE A 3 -1.01 -18.72 -26.76
CA PHE A 3 -0.34 -18.24 -25.57
C PHE A 3 0.34 -16.92 -25.94
N ASN A 4 -0.34 -15.81 -25.68
CA ASN A 4 0.20 -14.48 -25.86
C ASN A 4 0.69 -13.99 -24.49
N HIS A 5 1.99 -13.73 -24.36
CA HIS A 5 2.60 -13.20 -23.16
C HIS A 5 3.80 -12.35 -23.56
N ASP A 6 4.01 -11.26 -22.82
CA ASP A 6 5.15 -10.38 -23.01
C ASP A 6 6.25 -10.72 -22.00
N TYR A 7 7.49 -10.43 -22.39
CA TYR A 7 8.66 -10.62 -21.53
C TYR A 7 9.40 -9.30 -21.35
N ILE A 8 9.88 -9.07 -20.13
CA ILE A 8 10.83 -8.00 -19.83
C ILE A 8 12.17 -8.68 -19.53
N LEU A 9 13.15 -8.46 -20.41
CA LEU A 9 14.49 -9.01 -20.27
C LEU A 9 15.39 -7.96 -19.61
N THR A 10 15.92 -8.29 -18.44
CA THR A 10 16.83 -7.44 -17.66
C THR A 10 18.19 -8.08 -17.56
N TYR A 11 19.24 -7.28 -17.80
CA TYR A 11 20.63 -7.73 -17.76
C TYR A 11 21.49 -6.66 -17.09
N ALA A 12 22.50 -7.12 -16.36
CA ALA A 12 23.53 -6.28 -15.79
C ALA A 12 24.88 -6.62 -16.41
N LYS A 13 25.69 -5.59 -16.71
CA LYS A 13 27.05 -5.80 -17.22
C LYS A 13 27.95 -6.52 -16.20
N ASN A 14 27.72 -6.29 -14.91
CA ASN A 14 28.36 -7.01 -13.80
C ASN A 14 27.32 -7.14 -12.67
N ILE A 15 26.96 -8.38 -12.33
CA ILE A 15 25.90 -8.67 -11.36
C ILE A 15 26.30 -8.32 -9.92
N GLU A 16 27.60 -8.33 -9.60
CA GLU A 16 28.12 -7.97 -8.27
C GLU A 16 27.98 -6.47 -7.98
N LYS A 17 27.81 -5.64 -9.02
CA LYS A 17 27.58 -4.19 -8.91
C LYS A 17 26.11 -3.80 -8.96
N LEU A 18 25.21 -4.78 -9.00
CA LEU A 18 23.79 -4.51 -8.93
C LEU A 18 23.48 -3.97 -7.53
N HIS A 19 22.73 -2.87 -7.46
CA HIS A 19 22.24 -2.29 -6.22
C HIS A 19 20.72 -2.35 -6.18
N ASP A 20 20.15 -2.05 -5.02
CA ASP A 20 18.71 -1.96 -4.85
C ASP A 20 18.14 -0.80 -5.68
N PHE A 21 17.12 -1.06 -6.49
CA PHE A 21 16.45 -0.05 -7.32
C PHE A 21 15.28 0.62 -6.59
N THR A 22 15.03 0.25 -5.33
CA THR A 22 14.03 0.93 -4.51
C THR A 22 14.44 2.37 -4.23
N LEU A 23 13.44 3.26 -4.14
CA LEU A 23 13.66 4.65 -3.76
C LEU A 23 13.82 4.71 -2.23
N GLU A 24 14.90 5.36 -1.77
CA GLU A 24 15.07 5.64 -0.36
C GLU A 24 13.94 6.52 0.17
N ARG A 25 13.49 6.22 1.39
CA ARG A 25 12.47 7.05 2.05
C ARG A 25 13.11 8.35 2.54
N THR A 26 12.56 9.48 2.12
CA THR A 26 13.02 10.78 2.61
C THR A 26 12.55 11.06 4.03
N SER A 27 13.21 11.99 4.72
CA SER A 27 12.80 12.47 6.04
C SER A 27 11.39 13.05 6.02
N GLU A 28 10.99 13.75 4.94
CA GLU A 28 9.63 14.29 4.82
C GLU A 28 8.57 13.19 4.70
N MET A 29 8.89 12.05 4.07
CA MET A 29 7.97 10.91 3.99
C MET A 29 7.74 10.28 5.37
N ASN A 30 8.80 10.18 6.17
CA ASN A 30 8.73 9.61 7.53
C ASN A 30 8.01 10.55 8.51
N ALA A 31 8.18 11.86 8.38
CA ALA A 31 7.50 12.86 9.23
C ALA A 31 5.96 12.81 9.15
N ARG A 32 5.40 12.16 8.14
CA ARG A 32 3.94 11.96 7.97
C ARG A 32 3.35 10.88 8.87
N TYR A 33 4.18 10.03 9.47
CA TYR A 33 3.74 8.94 10.36
C TYR A 33 3.85 9.40 11.82
N LYS A 34 2.80 9.22 12.61
CA LYS A 34 2.72 9.65 14.01
C LYS A 34 1.99 8.60 14.84
N ASN A 35 2.42 8.43 16.08
CA ASN A 35 1.75 7.57 17.05
C ASN A 35 1.07 8.47 18.10
N LEU A 36 -0.19 8.83 17.86
CA LEU A 36 -0.93 9.75 18.73
C LEU A 36 -1.61 9.03 19.91
N ASP A 37 -1.82 7.71 19.76
CA ASP A 37 -2.57 6.84 20.65
C ASP A 37 -1.68 5.88 21.45
N ASN A 38 -0.36 6.03 21.35
CA ASN A 38 0.63 5.14 21.99
C ASN A 38 0.46 3.66 21.61
N ASP A 39 0.15 3.39 20.34
CA ASP A 39 0.13 2.03 19.80
C ASP A 39 1.51 1.36 19.95
N GLU A 40 1.54 0.16 20.54
CA GLU A 40 2.77 -0.64 20.74
C GLU A 40 3.48 -1.01 19.43
N ARG A 41 2.75 -0.98 18.30
CA ARG A 41 3.27 -1.26 16.95
C ARG A 41 4.09 -0.10 16.39
N GLY A 42 4.00 1.09 16.99
CA GLY A 42 4.78 2.28 16.62
C GLY A 42 4.03 3.29 15.75
N VAL A 43 4.80 4.06 14.96
CA VAL A 43 4.24 5.18 14.18
C VAL A 43 3.39 4.69 13.00
N TRP A 44 2.20 5.26 12.86
CA TRP A 44 1.26 4.90 11.80
C TRP A 44 0.72 6.14 11.09
N LYS A 45 0.03 5.92 9.97
CA LYS A 45 -0.65 6.97 9.21
C LYS A 45 -1.94 6.37 8.65
N SER A 46 -3.04 7.11 8.73
CA SER A 46 -4.28 6.72 8.04
C SER A 46 -4.06 6.67 6.52
N SER A 47 -4.69 5.69 5.90
CA SER A 47 -4.69 5.49 4.46
C SER A 47 -6.11 5.20 3.98
N ASP A 48 -6.29 5.19 2.66
CA ASP A 48 -7.58 4.99 2.05
C ASP A 48 -8.07 3.56 2.30
N LEU A 49 -9.36 3.44 2.60
CA LEU A 49 -10.03 2.15 2.84
C LEU A 49 -10.62 1.56 1.55
N SER A 50 -10.47 2.24 0.41
CA SER A 50 -11.02 1.84 -0.87
C SER A 50 -9.95 1.32 -1.82
N VAL A 51 -10.36 0.49 -2.78
CA VAL A 51 -9.52 0.02 -3.88
C VAL A 51 -10.04 0.59 -5.19
N GLY A 52 -9.16 0.77 -6.18
CA GLY A 52 -9.51 1.39 -7.46
C GLY A 52 -10.74 0.79 -8.17
N PRO A 53 -10.80 -0.53 -8.38
CA PRO A 53 -11.97 -1.14 -9.02
C PRO A 53 -13.13 -1.33 -8.04
N ALA A 54 -14.28 -0.76 -8.39
CA ALA A 54 -15.56 -1.00 -7.72
C ALA A 54 -16.07 -2.41 -8.06
N VAL A 55 -15.65 -3.40 -7.26
CA VAL A 55 -16.16 -4.78 -7.35
C VAL A 55 -17.41 -4.88 -6.48
N GLU A 56 -18.56 -5.16 -7.09
CA GLU A 56 -19.87 -5.18 -6.40
C GLU A 56 -19.87 -6.03 -5.11
N ARG A 57 -19.24 -7.20 -5.13
CA ARG A 57 -19.12 -8.08 -3.94
C ARG A 57 -18.39 -7.43 -2.75
N ASN A 58 -17.54 -6.43 -3.01
CA ASN A 58 -16.75 -5.72 -2.01
C ASN A 58 -17.44 -4.41 -1.57
N ILE A 59 -18.62 -4.10 -2.10
CA ILE A 59 -19.38 -2.90 -1.75
C ILE A 59 -20.44 -3.29 -0.73
N TYR A 60 -20.19 -2.92 0.53
CA TYR A 60 -21.12 -3.11 1.63
C TYR A 60 -20.97 -2.00 2.66
N PRO A 61 -22.05 -1.64 3.38
CA PRO A 61 -21.99 -0.63 4.43
C PRO A 61 -21.15 -1.14 5.61
N ILE A 62 -20.30 -0.26 6.14
CA ILE A 62 -19.55 -0.49 7.38
C ILE A 62 -20.28 0.22 8.52
N PHE A 63 -20.64 -0.53 9.56
CA PHE A 63 -21.34 0.00 10.73
C PHE A 63 -20.40 0.10 11.93
N ASN A 64 -20.43 1.23 12.62
CA ASN A 64 -19.81 1.35 13.93
C ASN A 64 -20.63 0.57 14.97
N PRO A 65 -20.04 -0.37 15.74
CA PRO A 65 -20.78 -1.21 16.69
C PRO A 65 -21.39 -0.44 17.86
N TYR A 66 -20.92 0.78 18.16
CA TYR A 66 -21.40 1.58 19.29
C TYR A 66 -22.50 2.57 18.92
N THR A 67 -22.48 3.11 17.70
CA THR A 67 -23.44 4.13 17.25
C THR A 67 -24.39 3.63 16.15
N ASN A 68 -24.14 2.45 15.60
CA ASN A 68 -24.82 1.86 14.44
C ASN A 68 -24.85 2.77 13.20
N TRP A 69 -23.94 3.74 13.14
CA TRP A 69 -23.85 4.74 12.07
C TRP A 69 -22.87 4.28 10.98
N THR A 70 -23.23 4.52 9.72
CA THR A 70 -22.37 4.31 8.55
C THR A 70 -21.64 5.61 8.23
N GLY A 71 -20.33 5.62 8.43
CA GLY A 71 -19.48 6.80 8.30
C GLY A 71 -18.32 6.61 7.35
N CYS A 72 -18.64 6.45 6.07
CA CYS A 72 -17.74 6.61 4.94
C CYS A 72 -18.52 7.19 3.75
#